data_AF-A0A524K561-F1
#
_entry.id   AF-A0A524K561-F1
#
_cell.length_a   1.000
_cell.length_b   1.000
_cell.length_c   1.000
_cell.angle_alpha   90.00
_cell.angle_beta   90.00
_cell.angle_gamma   90.00
#
_symmetry.space_group_name_H-M   'P 1'
#
loop_
_entity.id
_entity.type
_entity.pdbx_description
1 polymer ?
#
loop_
_entity_poly.entity_id
_entity_poly.type
_entity_poly.pdbx_seq_one_letter_code
_entity_poly.pdbx_strand_id
1 'polypeptide(L)' 'MEKLTPMMQQYFEVKEKYQDALVMFRLGDFYELFYEDAKIASLELDLVLTGRAAGENGRAPMCGVPYHAVSSYI' A
#
# COMPACT_ATOMS: atom_id res chain seq x y z
N MET A 1 -21.96 -4.15 -0.69
CA MET A 1 -20.54 -4.27 -1.08
C MET A 1 -20.07 -2.86 -1.35
N GLU A 2 -19.34 -2.29 -0.39
CA GLU A 2 -18.81 -0.93 -0.51
C GLU A 2 -17.93 -0.84 -1.76
N LYS A 3 -18.12 0.19 -2.58
CA LYS A 3 -17.38 0.32 -3.84
C LYS A 3 -15.97 0.81 -3.55
N LEU A 4 -15.02 -0.13 -3.49
CA LEU A 4 -13.59 0.17 -3.59
C LEU A 4 -13.31 0.93 -4.89
N THR A 5 -12.35 1.86 -4.85
CA THR A 5 -11.89 2.53 -6.07
C THR A 5 -11.27 1.51 -7.03
N PRO A 6 -11.29 1.75 -8.35
CA PRO A 6 -10.69 0.83 -9.33
C PRO A 6 -9.22 0.50 -9.02
N MET A 7 -8.46 1.45 -8.47
CA MET A 7 -7.08 1.23 -8.05
C MET A 7 -6.98 0.26 -6.86
N MET A 8 -7.84 0.41 -5.86
CA MET A 8 -7.85 -0.50 -4.70
C MET A 8 -8.28 -1.91 -5.10
N GLN A 9 -9.20 -2.05 -6.06
CA GLN A 9 -9.57 -3.36 -6.61
C GLN A 9 -8.33 -4.05 -7.23
N GLN A 10 -7.57 -3.34 -8.05
CA GLN A 10 -6.32 -3.88 -8.63
C GLN A 10 -5.28 -4.25 -7.56
N TYR A 11 -5.14 -3.43 -6.52
CA TYR A 11 -4.25 -3.75 -5.39
C TYR A 11 -4.64 -5.07 -4.71
N PHE A 12 -5.93 -5.25 -4.41
CA PHE A 12 -6.41 -6.49 -3.78
C PHE A 12 -6.28 -7.71 -4.70
N GLU A 13 -6.52 -7.58 -6.00
CA GLU A 13 -6.28 -8.67 -6.97
C GLU A 13 -4.83 -9.14 -6.98
N VAL A 14 -3.87 -8.22 -6.81
CA VAL A 14 -2.44 -8.58 -6.66
C VAL A 14 -2.19 -9.20 -5.29
N LYS A 15 -2.73 -8.61 -4.22
CA LYS A 15 -2.54 -9.10 -2.85
C LYS A 15 -3.11 -10.50 -2.63
N GLU A 16 -4.22 -10.84 -3.26
CA GLU A 16 -4.80 -12.19 -3.20
C GLU A 16 -3.86 -13.26 -3.78
N LYS A 17 -2.97 -12.89 -4.71
CA LYS A 17 -1.97 -13.81 -5.29
C LYS A 17 -0.72 -13.95 -4.41
N TYR A 18 -0.48 -12.99 -3.51
CA TYR A 18 0.72 -12.89 -2.69
C TYR A 18 0.36 -12.57 -1.23
N GLN A 19 -0.42 -13.46 -0.61
CA GLN A 19 -0.97 -13.23 0.73
C GLN A 19 0.11 -13.20 1.83
N ASP A 20 1.22 -13.88 1.59
CA ASP A 20 2.37 -14.03 2.49
C ASP A 20 3.48 -12.99 2.28
N ALA A 21 3.34 -12.11 1.29
CA ALA A 21 4.33 -11.08 0.96
C ALA A 21 3.75 -9.66 1.09
N LEU A 22 4.61 -8.69 1.42
CA LEU A 22 4.25 -7.27 1.35
C LEU A 22 4.20 -6.83 -0.11
N VAL A 23 3.08 -6.22 -0.52
CA VAL A 23 2.92 -5.72 -1.89
C VAL A 23 3.27 -4.24 -1.95
N MET A 24 4.46 -3.95 -2.49
CA MET A 24 4.86 -2.61 -2.91
C MET A 24 4.19 -2.27 -4.24
N PHE A 25 3.08 -1.54 -4.20
CA PHE A 25 2.29 -1.17 -5.38
C PHE A 25 2.78 0.14 -5.98
N ARG A 26 3.23 0.12 -7.23
CA ARG A 26 3.80 1.33 -7.87
C ARG A 26 2.70 2.29 -8.31
N LEU A 27 2.75 3.50 -7.79
CA LEU A 27 1.86 4.61 -8.13
C LEU A 27 2.71 5.83 -8.49
N GLY A 28 2.99 5.98 -9.79
CA GLY A 28 3.91 7.00 -10.29
C GLY A 28 5.33 6.76 -9.79
N ASP A 29 5.87 7.74 -9.08
CA ASP A 29 7.23 7.75 -8.53
C ASP A 29 7.31 7.23 -7.08
N PHE A 30 6.26 6.57 -6.58
CA PHE A 30 6.24 5.94 -5.27
C PHE A 30 5.85 4.47 -5.36
N TYR A 31 6.44 3.68 -4.47
CA TYR A 31 5.88 2.39 -4.07
C TYR A 31 5.06 2.60 -2.81
N GLU A 32 3.77 2.32 -2.90
CA GLU A 32 2.84 2.47 -1.78
C GLU A 32 2.36 1.09 -1.32
N LEU A 33 2.21 0.94 -0.01
CA LEU A 33 1.57 -0.20 0.63
C LEU A 33 0.28 0.29 1.30
N PHE A 34 -0.72 -0.58 1.39
CA PHE A 34 -2.04 -0.24 1.92
C PHE A 34 -2.49 -1.21 3.02
N TYR A 35 -3.42 -0.76 3.85
CA TYR A 35 -4.06 -1.56 4.90
C TYR A 35 -3.05 -2.20 5.86
N GLU A 36 -3.06 -3.54 6.00
CA GLU A 36 -2.16 -4.25 6.91
C GLU A 36 -0.71 -4.20 6.42
N ASP A 37 -0.48 -4.26 5.11
CA ASP A 37 0.88 -4.15 4.55
C ASP A 37 1.50 -2.80 4.91
N ALA A 38 0.69 -1.73 4.92
CA ALA A 38 1.15 -0.41 5.33
C ALA A 38 1.56 -0.36 6.81
N LYS A 39 0.80 -1.00 7.69
CA LYS A 39 1.10 -1.02 9.13
C LYS A 39 2.37 -1.81 9.42
N ILE A 40 2.52 -2.97 8.79
CA ILE A 40 3.71 -3.82 8.92
C ILE A 40 4.93 -3.08 8.38
N ALA A 41 4.87 -2.59 7.15
CA ALA A 41 5.99 -1.88 6.54
C ALA A 41 6.34 -0.59 7.29
N SER A 42 5.36 0.15 7.81
CA SER A 42 5.61 1.33 8.63
C SER A 42 6.44 1.00 9.87
N LEU A 43 6.11 -0.11 10.56
CA LEU A 43 6.81 -0.53 11.77
C LEU A 43 8.21 -1.08 11.46
N GLU A 44 8.31 -1.98 10.49
CA GLU A 44 9.56 -2.70 10.18
C GLU A 44 10.59 -1.82 9.43
N LEU A 45 10.11 -0.89 8.61
CA LEU A 45 10.95 -0.06 7.75
C LEU A 45 11.05 1.40 8.24
N ASP A 46 10.53 1.70 9.42
CA ASP A 46 10.46 3.04 10.02
C ASP A 46 9.89 4.11 9.06
N LEU A 47 8.80 3.74 8.35
CA LEU A 47 8.10 4.62 7.44
C LEU A 47 6.93 5.31 8.14
N VAL A 48 6.64 6.55 7.75
CA VAL A 48 5.48 7.29 8.27
C VAL A 48 4.18 6.63 7.79
N LEU A 49 3.39 6.11 8.73
CA LEU A 49 2.03 5.66 8.46
C LEU A 49 1.08 6.87 8.29
N THR A 50 0.45 6.97 7.13
CA THR A 50 -0.57 7.96 6.80
C THR A 50 -1.86 7.25 6.36
N GLY A 51 -2.80 8.01 5.80
CA GLY A 51 -4.03 7.45 5.25
C GLY A 51 -4.42 8.08 3.92
N ARG A 52 -4.85 7.26 2.96
CA ARG A 52 -5.29 7.67 1.63
C ARG A 52 -6.81 7.51 1.48
N ALA A 53 -7.46 8.42 0.77
CA ALA A 53 -8.88 8.27 0.45
C ALA A 53 -9.11 7.02 -0.44
N ALA A 54 -9.99 6.12 0.02
CA ALA A 54 -10.24 4.80 -0.59
C ALA A 54 -11.73 4.60 -0.92
N GLY A 55 -12.38 5.64 -1.46
CA GLY A 55 -13.80 5.60 -1.83
C GLY A 55 -14.71 5.69 -0.62
N GLU A 56 -15.78 4.90 -0.61
CA GLU A 56 -16.80 4.88 0.47
C GLU A 56 -16.23 4.37 1.81
N ASN A 57 -15.11 3.63 1.79
CA ASN A 57 -14.44 3.08 2.97
C ASN A 57 -13.65 4.12 3.77
N GLY A 58 -13.72 5.41 3.40
CA GLY A 58 -13.02 6.48 4.08
C GLY A 58 -11.52 6.50 3.77
N ARG A 59 -10.68 6.53 4.82
CA ARG A 59 -9.21 6.59 4.68
C ARG A 59 -8.59 5.22 4.94
N ALA A 60 -7.95 4.63 3.93
CA ALA A 60 -7.15 3.42 4.07
C ALA A 60 -5.76 3.76 4.63
N PRO A 61 -5.25 3.04 5.65
CA PRO A 61 -3.85 3.14 6.08
C PRO A 61 -2.91 2.95 4.90
N MET A 62 -1.87 3.77 4.83
CA MET A 62 -0.94 3.79 3.72
C MET A 62 0.42 4.29 4.16
N CYS A 63 1.48 3.69 3.63
CA CYS A 63 2.84 4.21 3.70
C CYS A 63 3.50 4.03 2.34
N GLY A 64 4.58 4.73 2.08
CA GLY A 64 5.26 4.60 0.80
C GLY A 64 6.69 5.09 0.79
N VAL A 65 7.40 4.63 -0.23
CA VAL A 65 8.82 4.92 -0.46
C VAL A 65 8.97 5.48 -1.87
N PRO A 66 9.78 6.54 -2.08
CA PRO A 66 10.11 7.00 -3.42
C PRO A 66 10.74 5.89 -4.26
N TYR A 67 10.33 5.76 -5.52
CA TYR A 67 10.84 4.76 -6.48
C TYR A 67 12.37 4.71 -6.52
N HIS A 68 13.02 5.88 -6.50
CA HIS A 68 14.48 5.98 -6.54
C HIS A 68 15.18 5.52 -5.26
N ALA A 69 14.46 5.46 -4.13
CA ALA A 69 14.99 5.06 -2.84
C ALA A 69 14.60 3.62 -2.44
N VAL A 70 13.73 2.95 -3.20
CA VAL A 70 13.17 1.64 -2.81
C VAL A 70 14.23 0.57 -2.58
N SER A 71 15.36 0.63 -3.31
CA SER A 71 16.40 -0.39 -3.24
C SER A 71 17.07 -0.52 -1.87
N SER A 72 17.01 0.50 -1.01
CA SER A 72 17.53 0.39 0.36
C SER A 72 16.56 -0.26 1.35
N TYR A 73 15.30 -0.50 0.93
CA TYR A 73 14.22 -1.04 1.75
C TYR A 73 13.83 -2.48 1.37
N ILE A 74 14.50 -3.06 0.37
CA ILE A 74 14.33 -4.44 -0.11
C ILE A 74 15.56 -5.24 0.33
#